data_AF-A0A445EUZ3-F1
#
_entry.id   AF-A0A445EUZ3-F1
#
_cell.length_a   1.000
_cell.length_b   1.000
_cell.length_c   1.000
_cell.angle_alpha   90.00
_cell.angle_beta   90.00
_cell.angle_gamma   90.00
#
_symmetry.space_group_name_H-M   'P 1'
#
loop_
_entity.id
_entity.type
_entity.pdbx_description
1 polymer ?
#
loop_
_entity_poly.entity_id
_entity_poly.type
_entity_poly.pdbx_seq_one_letter_code
_entity_poly.pdbx_strand_id
1 'polypeptide(L)'
;MKRKRKGSDYIGSSRSLLLLFSHPSTTATTTTTGHRIPLSPAAAAATSDRNQAFSHSEQEILNSFNEDNPVSHLDQEIFHKFRDFMTGITKIDELGNVGSKQLSGFQQALEFIRRPPIDTNSILVGKIMEANGTDRVKSYVNSGCKKPNDSVKNVTNLCSCKRGLLNHISEAKVIINELEGLLGDVTSAIQSTHGKLSTFSDIEFGVELNDQAASDDLEEIVGFSHSQNTDCTNTEEKKSSDVTHFASLMAILYGMVKQDYLMQEKIVSALDLKVPSEELQSFCEMWSWRPFIDDDIMHQAWKLIP
;
A
#
# COMPACT_ATOMS: atom_id res chain seq x y z
N MET A 1 5.27 38.27 12.23
CA MET A 1 5.16 37.43 13.45
C MET A 1 5.98 36.16 13.21
N LYS A 2 7.07 35.95 13.96
CA LYS A 2 8.00 34.82 13.78
C LYS A 2 7.38 33.54 14.35
N ARG A 3 7.22 32.47 13.54
CA ARG A 3 6.95 31.12 14.07
C ARG A 3 8.19 30.24 13.91
N LYS A 4 8.59 29.67 15.05
CA LYS A 4 9.78 28.84 15.25
C LYS A 4 9.67 27.53 14.46
N ARG A 5 10.75 27.17 13.79
CA ARG A 5 11.02 25.81 13.32
C ARG A 5 11.30 24.93 14.54
N LYS A 6 10.59 23.81 14.68
CA LYS A 6 11.08 22.64 15.41
C LYS A 6 11.55 21.64 14.36
N GLY A 7 12.85 21.39 14.34
CA GLY A 7 13.40 20.23 13.65
C GLY A 7 13.00 18.98 14.42
N SER A 8 12.55 17.97 13.68
CA SER A 8 12.48 16.60 14.16
C SER A 8 13.34 15.79 13.21
N ASP A 9 14.58 15.56 13.64
CA ASP A 9 15.42 14.52 13.09
C ASP A 9 14.83 13.18 13.54
N TYR A 10 14.26 12.40 12.61
CA TYR A 10 14.07 10.97 12.86
C TYR A 10 14.60 10.14 11.69
N ILE A 11 15.68 9.45 12.02
CA ILE A 11 16.37 8.43 11.25
C ILE A 11 15.44 7.21 11.19
N GLY A 12 15.11 6.77 9.97
CA GLY A 12 14.31 5.58 9.73
C GLY A 12 14.91 4.35 10.40
N SER A 13 14.09 3.64 11.17
CA SER A 13 14.42 2.32 11.71
C SER A 13 13.43 1.30 11.15
N SER A 14 13.65 0.88 9.90
CA SER A 14 13.03 -0.31 9.33
C SER A 14 13.70 -1.54 9.93
N ARG A 15 13.11 -2.11 10.98
CA ARG A 15 13.47 -3.46 11.44
C ARG A 15 12.72 -4.48 10.60
N SER A 16 13.39 -4.96 9.57
CA SER A 16 13.02 -6.16 8.82
C SER A 16 13.16 -7.39 9.73
N LEU A 17 12.07 -8.11 9.98
CA LEU A 17 12.09 -9.43 10.62
C LEU A 17 11.91 -10.51 9.55
N LEU A 18 13.05 -11.03 9.08
CA LEU A 18 13.18 -12.22 8.26
C LEU A 18 13.58 -13.39 9.16
N LEU A 19 12.71 -14.39 9.35
CA LEU A 19 13.09 -15.77 9.71
C LEU A 19 12.06 -16.74 9.09
N LEU A 20 12.43 -17.40 7.99
CA LEU A 20 12.88 -18.80 7.90
C LEU A 20 11.76 -19.85 8.05
N PHE A 21 11.34 -20.45 6.93
CA PHE A 21 11.04 -21.88 6.89
C PHE A 21 11.48 -22.52 5.56
N SER A 22 12.39 -23.48 5.70
CA SER A 22 12.85 -24.42 4.67
C SER A 22 11.80 -25.51 4.40
N HIS A 23 11.81 -26.03 3.17
CA HIS A 23 10.92 -27.08 2.63
C HIS A 23 11.14 -28.47 3.29
N PRO A 24 10.31 -29.50 2.98
CA PRO A 24 10.64 -30.31 1.80
C PRO A 24 9.46 -30.78 0.95
N SER A 25 9.76 -30.96 -0.33
CA SER A 25 8.98 -31.67 -1.35
C SER A 25 8.65 -33.12 -0.95
N THR A 26 7.53 -33.64 -1.42
CA THR A 26 7.40 -35.07 -1.79
C THR A 26 6.47 -35.21 -2.99
N THR A 27 7.02 -35.79 -4.05
CA THR A 27 6.35 -36.24 -5.28
C THR A 27 5.77 -37.64 -5.06
N ALA A 28 4.55 -37.89 -5.57
CA ALA A 28 4.13 -39.24 -5.95
C ALA A 28 2.98 -39.20 -6.99
N THR A 29 3.30 -39.67 -8.18
CA THR A 29 2.40 -39.98 -9.30
C THR A 29 2.06 -41.48 -9.26
N THR A 30 0.81 -41.90 -9.55
CA THR A 30 0.44 -43.08 -10.40
C THR A 30 -1.07 -43.48 -10.29
N THR A 31 -1.87 -43.10 -11.28
CA THR A 31 -2.58 -43.91 -12.29
C THR A 31 -3.02 -45.38 -12.01
N THR A 32 -4.36 -45.59 -11.90
CA THR A 32 -5.25 -46.47 -12.74
C THR A 32 -5.55 -47.97 -12.42
N THR A 33 -6.86 -48.27 -12.46
CA THR A 33 -7.62 -49.56 -12.73
C THR A 33 -7.46 -50.71 -11.72
N GLY A 34 -8.48 -51.47 -11.30
CA GLY A 34 -9.84 -51.70 -11.80
C GLY A 34 -10.08 -53.20 -11.98
N HIS A 35 -10.72 -53.89 -11.03
CA HIS A 35 -11.40 -55.18 -11.28
C HIS A 35 -12.41 -55.55 -10.16
N ARG A 36 -13.49 -56.21 -10.57
CA ARG A 36 -14.77 -56.35 -9.86
C ARG A 36 -15.20 -57.84 -9.87
N ILE A 37 -15.51 -58.39 -8.68
CA ILE A 37 -16.56 -59.41 -8.33
C ILE A 37 -16.30 -60.89 -8.77
N PRO A 38 -16.82 -61.99 -8.12
CA PRO A 38 -18.02 -62.12 -7.25
C PRO A 38 -18.02 -63.02 -5.96
N LEU A 39 -19.03 -62.72 -5.11
CA LEU A 39 -20.03 -63.55 -4.39
C LEU A 39 -19.68 -64.88 -3.69
N SER A 40 -20.07 -64.99 -2.40
CA SER A 40 -21.10 -65.96 -1.95
C SER A 40 -21.69 -65.59 -0.55
N PRO A 41 -22.97 -65.91 -0.25
CA PRO A 41 -23.75 -65.36 0.87
C PRO A 41 -24.06 -66.40 1.98
N ALA A 42 -24.20 -65.98 3.23
CA ALA A 42 -25.03 -66.66 4.24
C ALA A 42 -25.10 -65.86 5.55
N ALA A 43 -26.28 -65.34 5.86
CA ALA A 43 -26.95 -65.40 7.18
C ALA A 43 -28.03 -64.32 7.24
N ALA A 44 -29.19 -64.67 6.70
CA ALA A 44 -30.41 -63.92 6.88
C ALA A 44 -31.05 -64.25 8.25
N ALA A 45 -31.70 -63.23 8.81
CA ALA A 45 -32.87 -63.26 9.67
C ALA A 45 -32.70 -63.68 11.15
N ALA A 46 -32.72 -62.66 12.01
CA ALA A 46 -33.72 -62.57 13.07
C ALA A 46 -33.92 -61.10 13.47
N THR A 47 -35.09 -60.54 13.10
CA THR A 47 -36.01 -59.69 13.91
C THR A 47 -35.42 -58.65 14.86
N SER A 48 -35.89 -57.43 15.03
CA SER A 48 -37.15 -56.74 14.74
C SER A 48 -36.99 -55.37 15.43
N ASP A 49 -37.57 -54.33 14.84
CA ASP A 49 -37.90 -53.04 15.47
C ASP A 49 -36.95 -52.45 16.52
N ARG A 50 -36.11 -51.53 16.06
CA ARG A 50 -35.83 -50.30 16.83
C ARG A 50 -35.61 -49.15 15.87
N ASN A 51 -36.72 -48.58 15.41
CA ASN A 51 -36.76 -47.16 15.12
C ASN A 51 -36.47 -46.44 16.45
N GLN A 52 -35.19 -46.23 16.75
CA GLN A 52 -34.77 -45.37 17.84
C GLN A 52 -34.97 -43.95 17.34
N ALA A 53 -36.18 -43.43 17.57
CA ALA A 53 -36.43 -42.01 17.58
C ALA A 53 -35.37 -41.38 18.49
N PHE A 54 -34.49 -40.57 17.92
CA PHE A 54 -33.65 -39.69 18.70
C PHE A 54 -34.56 -38.89 19.62
N SER A 55 -34.27 -38.92 20.92
CA SER A 55 -35.03 -38.14 21.87
C SER A 55 -34.89 -36.65 21.52
N HIS A 56 -35.97 -35.87 21.70
CA HIS A 56 -35.95 -34.42 21.50
C HIS A 56 -34.78 -33.76 22.26
N SER A 57 -34.40 -34.33 23.41
CA SER A 57 -33.24 -33.92 24.21
C SER A 57 -31.88 -34.19 23.57
N GLU A 58 -31.71 -35.24 22.77
CA GLU A 58 -30.44 -35.51 22.06
C GLU A 58 -30.30 -34.65 20.80
N GLN A 59 -31.43 -34.26 20.18
CA GLN A 59 -31.45 -33.24 19.13
C GLN A 59 -31.20 -31.83 19.68
N GLU A 60 -31.67 -31.52 20.90
CA GLU A 60 -31.31 -30.28 21.60
C GLU A 60 -29.83 -30.25 22.01
N ILE A 61 -29.24 -31.36 22.43
CA ILE A 61 -27.81 -31.43 22.77
C ILE A 61 -26.94 -31.30 21.51
N LEU A 62 -27.32 -31.90 20.37
CA LEU A 62 -26.60 -31.71 19.11
C LEU A 62 -26.80 -30.30 18.51
N ASN A 63 -27.95 -29.67 18.74
CA ASN A 63 -28.18 -28.27 18.39
C ASN A 63 -27.44 -27.30 19.33
N SER A 64 -27.14 -27.70 20.57
CA SER A 64 -26.33 -26.88 21.50
C SER A 64 -24.84 -26.84 21.16
N PHE A 65 -24.37 -27.74 20.29
CA PHE A 65 -22.99 -27.75 19.78
C PHE A 65 -22.80 -26.95 18.47
N ASN A 66 -23.86 -26.34 17.93
CA ASN A 66 -23.84 -25.48 16.74
C ASN A 66 -24.22 -24.03 17.03
N GLU A 67 -24.02 -23.55 18.26
CA GLU A 67 -23.96 -22.11 18.54
C GLU A 67 -22.59 -21.55 18.10
N ASP A 68 -22.24 -21.76 16.83
CA ASP A 68 -21.21 -20.97 16.16
C ASP A 68 -21.79 -19.57 16.04
N ASN A 69 -21.53 -18.72 17.04
CA ASN A 69 -22.03 -17.35 17.07
C ASN A 69 -21.59 -16.65 15.77
N PRO A 70 -22.52 -16.35 14.83
CA PRO A 70 -22.17 -15.84 13.50
C PRO A 70 -21.49 -14.47 13.59
N VAL A 71 -21.73 -13.74 14.68
CA VAL A 71 -21.10 -12.44 14.95
C VAL A 71 -19.60 -12.60 15.26
N SER A 72 -19.18 -13.65 16.00
CA SER A 72 -17.73 -13.89 16.20
C SER A 72 -17.00 -14.34 14.94
N HIS A 73 -17.68 -15.02 14.02
CA HIS A 73 -17.09 -15.41 12.75
C HIS A 73 -16.88 -14.18 11.85
N LEU A 74 -17.86 -13.27 11.79
CA LEU A 74 -17.76 -12.02 11.04
C LEU A 74 -16.62 -11.12 11.55
N ASP A 75 -16.49 -10.96 12.86
CA ASP A 75 -15.43 -10.14 13.45
C ASP A 75 -14.04 -10.68 13.08
N GLN A 76 -13.86 -12.00 13.12
CA GLN A 76 -12.61 -12.66 12.73
C GLN A 76 -12.32 -12.49 11.25
N GLU A 77 -13.34 -12.61 10.40
CA GLU A 77 -13.20 -12.40 8.95
C GLU A 77 -12.78 -10.96 8.63
N ILE A 78 -13.44 -9.98 9.24
CA ILE A 78 -13.14 -8.55 9.02
C ILE A 78 -11.77 -8.20 9.56
N PHE A 79 -11.38 -8.73 10.72
CA PHE A 79 -10.04 -8.55 11.24
C PHE A 79 -8.95 -9.19 10.35
N HIS A 80 -9.23 -10.34 9.75
CA HIS A 80 -8.32 -10.96 8.77
C HIS A 80 -8.14 -10.06 7.54
N LYS A 81 -9.26 -9.55 6.98
CA LYS A 81 -9.22 -8.60 5.86
C LYS A 81 -8.50 -7.31 6.23
N PHE A 82 -8.67 -6.80 7.45
CA PHE A 82 -7.92 -5.65 7.95
C PHE A 82 -6.41 -5.91 7.97
N ARG A 83 -5.97 -7.09 8.41
CA ARG A 83 -4.55 -7.47 8.39
C ARG A 83 -3.99 -7.54 6.97
N ASP A 84 -4.74 -8.15 6.05
CA ASP A 84 -4.34 -8.22 4.64
C ASP A 84 -4.25 -6.83 4.02
N PHE A 85 -5.19 -5.95 4.38
CA PHE A 85 -5.20 -4.55 3.98
C PHE A 85 -3.94 -3.82 4.48
N MET A 86 -3.63 -3.94 5.77
CA MET A 86 -2.40 -3.35 6.35
C MET A 86 -1.13 -3.93 5.71
N THR A 87 -1.13 -5.20 5.31
CA THR A 87 -0.03 -5.79 4.54
C THR A 87 0.15 -5.11 3.19
N GLY A 88 -0.96 -4.81 2.49
CA GLY A 88 -0.93 -4.00 1.26
C GLY A 88 -0.41 -2.58 1.49
N ILE A 89 -0.79 -1.94 2.60
CA ILE A 89 -0.24 -0.63 3.00
C ILE A 89 1.29 -0.67 3.14
N THR A 90 1.84 -1.70 3.81
CA THR A 90 3.30 -1.87 3.91
C THR A 90 3.96 -2.00 2.55
N LYS A 91 3.39 -2.80 1.64
CA LYS A 91 3.94 -2.95 0.28
C LYS A 91 3.97 -1.62 -0.47
N ILE A 92 2.94 -0.78 -0.33
CA ILE A 92 2.92 0.56 -0.94
C ILE A 92 4.01 1.45 -0.32
N ASP A 93 4.22 1.39 0.98
CA ASP A 93 5.26 2.19 1.65
C ASP A 93 6.68 1.78 1.21
N GLU A 94 6.95 0.48 1.15
CA GLU A 94 8.20 -0.07 0.61
C GLU A 94 8.43 0.36 -0.84
N LEU A 95 7.38 0.28 -1.66
CA LEU A 95 7.41 0.68 -3.06
C LEU A 95 7.67 2.20 -3.17
N GLY A 96 7.03 3.02 -2.33
CA GLY A 96 7.27 4.47 -2.19
C GLY A 96 8.73 4.83 -2.00
N ASN A 97 9.44 4.07 -1.15
CA ASN A 97 10.88 4.23 -0.93
C ASN A 97 11.72 3.88 -2.16
N VAL A 98 11.32 2.86 -2.93
CA VAL A 98 11.96 2.52 -4.21
C VAL A 98 11.73 3.63 -5.23
N GLY A 99 10.49 4.09 -5.38
CA GLY A 99 10.13 5.20 -6.27
C GLY A 99 10.89 6.48 -5.95
N SER A 100 11.03 6.85 -4.67
CA SER A 100 11.80 8.02 -4.24
C SER A 100 13.25 7.96 -4.71
N LYS A 101 13.92 6.80 -4.55
CA LYS A 101 15.30 6.59 -5.04
C LYS A 101 15.40 6.73 -6.55
N GLN A 102 14.42 6.22 -7.29
CA GLN A 102 14.40 6.36 -8.75
C GLN A 102 14.19 7.81 -9.17
N LEU A 103 13.31 8.56 -8.49
CA LEU A 103 13.06 9.96 -8.77
C LEU A 103 14.31 10.83 -8.49
N SER A 104 14.98 10.63 -7.36
CA SER A 104 16.25 11.31 -7.07
C SER A 104 17.34 10.96 -8.08
N GLY A 105 17.41 9.69 -8.50
CA GLY A 105 18.34 9.25 -9.55
C GLY A 105 18.06 9.90 -10.91
N PHE A 106 16.77 10.03 -11.26
CA PHE A 106 16.33 10.76 -12.46
C PHE A 106 16.74 12.22 -12.40
N GLN A 107 16.47 12.91 -11.27
CA GLN A 107 16.87 14.30 -11.05
C GLN A 107 18.38 14.48 -11.20
N GLN A 108 19.18 13.67 -10.51
CA GLN A 108 20.63 13.77 -10.57
C GLN A 108 21.17 13.59 -12.00
N ALA A 109 20.68 12.58 -12.71
CA ALA A 109 21.10 12.30 -14.08
C ALA A 109 20.71 13.44 -15.04
N LEU A 110 19.50 14.00 -14.86
CA LEU A 110 19.00 15.07 -15.71
C LEU A 110 19.76 16.38 -15.49
N GLU A 111 20.02 16.74 -14.23
CA GLU A 111 20.85 17.90 -13.87
C GLU A 111 22.28 17.79 -14.45
N PHE A 112 22.87 16.59 -14.42
CA PHE A 112 24.16 16.34 -15.04
C PHE A 112 24.13 16.61 -16.56
N ILE A 113 23.11 16.11 -17.24
CA ILE A 113 22.95 16.28 -18.69
C ILE A 113 22.76 17.75 -19.03
N ARG A 114 21.96 18.48 -18.25
CA ARG A 114 21.63 19.90 -18.46
C ARG A 114 22.73 20.86 -18.07
N ARG A 115 23.71 20.43 -17.28
CA ARG A 115 24.82 21.29 -16.83
C ARG A 115 25.43 22.04 -18.03
N PRO A 116 25.43 23.39 -18.02
CA PRO A 116 25.96 24.17 -19.13
C PRO A 116 27.48 24.00 -19.23
N PRO A 117 28.06 24.16 -20.44
CA PRO A 117 29.51 24.21 -20.60
C PRO A 117 30.08 25.41 -19.83
N ILE A 118 31.38 25.34 -19.49
CA ILE A 118 32.08 26.46 -18.87
C ILE A 118 32.11 27.64 -19.86
N ASP A 119 31.79 28.82 -19.39
CA ASP A 119 31.99 30.05 -20.16
C ASP A 119 33.50 30.34 -20.30
N THR A 120 34.04 30.02 -21.46
CA THR A 120 35.44 30.25 -21.81
C THR A 120 35.76 31.71 -22.12
N ASN A 121 34.75 32.58 -22.26
CA ASN A 121 34.94 34.01 -22.50
C ASN A 121 35.16 34.81 -21.21
N SER A 122 34.93 34.19 -20.05
CA SER A 122 35.25 34.78 -18.76
C SER A 122 36.74 35.13 -18.68
N ILE A 123 37.06 36.36 -18.28
CA ILE A 123 38.45 36.85 -18.11
C ILE A 123 39.26 35.91 -17.21
N LEU A 124 38.63 35.38 -16.15
CA LEU A 124 39.27 34.46 -15.22
C LEU A 124 39.55 33.11 -15.88
N VAL A 125 38.56 32.52 -16.54
CA VAL A 125 38.71 31.23 -17.24
C VAL A 125 39.73 31.34 -18.36
N GLY A 126 39.71 32.44 -19.11
CA GLY A 126 40.70 32.76 -20.14
C GLY A 126 42.13 32.78 -19.59
N LYS A 127 42.39 33.54 -18.52
CA LYS A 127 43.72 33.59 -17.87
C LYS A 127 44.17 32.23 -17.34
N ILE A 128 43.26 31.42 -16.79
CA ILE A 128 43.56 30.06 -16.32
C ILE A 128 43.96 29.16 -17.51
N MET A 129 43.23 29.26 -18.62
CA MET A 129 43.49 28.50 -19.85
C MET A 129 44.78 28.94 -20.55
N GLU A 130 45.13 30.23 -20.50
CA GLU A 130 46.41 30.73 -21.01
C GLU A 130 47.60 30.19 -20.19
N ALA A 131 47.47 30.18 -18.86
CA ALA A 131 48.54 29.72 -17.98
C ALA A 131 48.70 28.19 -17.93
N ASN A 132 47.62 27.41 -18.12
CA ASN A 132 47.60 25.96 -17.86
C ASN A 132 47.06 25.10 -19.02
N GLY A 133 46.70 25.71 -20.15
CA GLY A 133 45.96 25.07 -21.24
C GLY A 133 46.79 24.11 -22.08
N THR A 134 46.86 22.85 -21.65
CA THR A 134 47.27 21.75 -22.52
C THR A 134 46.16 21.39 -23.52
N ASP A 135 46.49 20.73 -24.62
CA ASP A 135 45.49 20.24 -25.60
C ASP A 135 44.44 19.33 -24.94
N ARG A 136 44.87 18.54 -23.93
CA ARG A 136 43.97 17.71 -23.12
C ARG A 136 42.98 18.55 -22.31
N VAL A 137 43.44 19.63 -21.66
CA VAL A 137 42.57 20.53 -20.88
C VAL A 137 41.61 21.28 -21.80
N LYS A 138 42.09 21.77 -22.95
CA LYS A 138 41.24 22.43 -23.96
C LYS A 138 40.15 21.48 -24.47
N SER A 139 40.50 20.24 -24.80
CA SER A 139 39.53 19.22 -25.23
C SER A 139 38.48 18.93 -24.15
N TYR A 140 38.89 18.79 -22.88
CA TYR A 140 37.97 18.58 -21.76
C TYR A 140 37.05 19.77 -21.49
N VAL A 141 37.55 21.00 -21.58
CA VAL A 141 36.73 22.21 -21.43
C VAL A 141 35.74 22.33 -22.58
N ASN A 142 36.19 22.08 -23.82
CA ASN A 142 35.35 22.08 -25.01
C ASN A 142 34.27 20.98 -24.96
N SER A 143 34.51 19.87 -24.25
CA SER A 143 33.48 18.84 -23.99
C SER A 143 32.54 19.21 -22.82
N GLY A 144 32.55 20.47 -22.38
CA GLY A 144 31.72 20.96 -21.28
C GLY A 144 32.14 20.43 -19.92
N CYS A 145 33.42 20.05 -19.75
CA CYS A 145 33.94 19.36 -18.57
C CYS A 145 33.18 18.07 -18.24
N LYS A 146 32.69 17.38 -19.27
CA LYS A 146 32.05 16.06 -19.17
C LYS A 146 32.94 15.05 -19.88
N LYS A 147 33.18 13.91 -19.24
CA LYS A 147 33.78 12.76 -19.94
C LYS A 147 32.68 12.10 -20.77
N PRO A 148 32.94 11.69 -22.03
CA PRO A 148 31.92 11.04 -22.86
C PRO A 148 31.25 9.84 -22.20
N ASN A 149 32.02 9.02 -21.48
CA ASN A 149 31.50 7.86 -20.75
C ASN A 149 30.53 8.25 -19.61
N ASP A 150 30.76 9.39 -18.97
CA ASP A 150 29.87 9.89 -17.92
C ASP A 150 28.53 10.34 -18.52
N SER A 151 28.55 10.97 -19.71
CA SER A 151 27.32 11.32 -20.43
C SER A 151 26.50 10.08 -20.78
N VAL A 152 27.13 9.03 -21.32
CA VAL A 152 26.44 7.76 -21.64
C VAL A 152 25.85 7.15 -20.37
N LYS A 153 26.62 7.06 -19.29
CA LYS A 153 26.15 6.53 -18.00
C LYS A 153 24.95 7.30 -17.46
N ASN A 154 24.96 8.64 -17.52
CA ASN A 154 23.85 9.45 -17.02
C ASN A 154 22.59 9.30 -17.88
N VAL A 155 22.71 9.19 -19.21
CA VAL A 155 21.56 8.89 -20.07
C VAL A 155 20.98 7.50 -19.76
N THR A 156 21.84 6.49 -19.59
CA THR A 156 21.40 5.14 -19.20
C THR A 156 20.70 5.13 -17.84
N ASN A 157 21.23 5.88 -16.87
CA ASN A 157 20.61 6.04 -15.55
C ASN A 157 19.24 6.70 -15.67
N LEU A 158 19.14 7.79 -16.45
CA LEU A 158 17.88 8.51 -16.66
C LEU A 158 16.78 7.59 -17.22
N CYS A 159 17.10 6.81 -18.26
CA CYS A 159 16.18 5.83 -18.84
C CYS A 159 15.81 4.73 -17.84
N SER A 160 16.78 4.24 -17.07
CA SER A 160 16.56 3.18 -16.07
C SER A 160 15.68 3.69 -14.93
N CYS A 161 15.89 4.91 -14.46
CA CYS A 161 15.07 5.55 -13.44
C CYS A 161 13.65 5.79 -13.93
N LYS A 162 13.45 6.33 -15.14
CA LYS A 162 12.10 6.50 -15.71
C LYS A 162 11.37 5.17 -15.84
N ARG A 163 12.04 4.11 -16.31
CA ARG A 163 11.46 2.76 -16.35
C ARG A 163 11.13 2.23 -14.95
N GLY A 164 12.02 2.43 -13.98
CA GLY A 164 11.77 2.04 -12.59
C GLY A 164 10.55 2.74 -11.99
N LEU A 165 10.35 4.02 -12.30
CA LEU A 165 9.17 4.79 -11.88
C LEU A 165 7.89 4.31 -12.56
N LEU A 166 7.94 3.96 -13.85
CA LEU A 166 6.78 3.39 -14.54
C LEU A 166 6.38 2.03 -13.96
N ASN A 167 7.37 1.19 -13.62
CA ASN A 167 7.13 -0.08 -12.94
C ASN A 167 6.53 0.15 -11.55
N HIS A 168 7.06 1.11 -10.78
CA HIS A 168 6.52 1.54 -9.49
C HIS A 168 5.03 1.89 -9.59
N ILE A 169 4.63 2.72 -10.57
CA ILE A 169 3.22 3.09 -10.75
C ILE A 169 2.37 1.86 -11.10
N SER A 170 2.85 1.00 -11.99
CA SER A 170 2.12 -0.23 -12.36
C SER A 170 1.92 -1.17 -11.15
N GLU A 171 2.95 -1.36 -10.33
CA GLU A 171 2.88 -2.21 -9.13
C GLU A 171 1.99 -1.60 -8.06
N ALA A 172 2.12 -0.29 -7.81
CA ALA A 172 1.28 0.44 -6.86
C ALA A 172 -0.19 0.35 -7.25
N LYS A 173 -0.51 0.48 -8.54
CA LYS A 173 -1.89 0.33 -9.05
C LYS A 173 -2.49 -1.04 -8.76
N VAL A 174 -1.71 -2.11 -8.89
CA VAL A 174 -2.17 -3.46 -8.53
C VAL A 174 -2.53 -3.52 -7.06
N ILE A 175 -1.66 -3.02 -6.18
CA ILE A 175 -1.92 -3.04 -4.73
C ILE A 175 -3.12 -2.15 -4.37
N ILE A 176 -3.26 -0.96 -4.96
CA ILE A 176 -4.43 -0.09 -4.77
C ILE A 176 -5.74 -0.81 -5.12
N ASN A 177 -5.77 -1.56 -6.23
CA ASN A 177 -6.94 -2.34 -6.62
C ASN A 177 -7.21 -3.51 -5.65
N GLU A 178 -6.16 -4.14 -5.12
CA GLU A 178 -6.30 -5.18 -4.07
C GLU A 178 -6.91 -4.59 -2.79
N LEU A 179 -6.46 -3.39 -2.37
CA LEU A 179 -7.01 -2.68 -1.21
C LEU A 179 -8.46 -2.28 -1.41
N GLU A 180 -8.81 -1.79 -2.60
CA GLU A 180 -10.19 -1.47 -2.97
C GLU A 180 -11.11 -2.71 -2.91
N GLY A 181 -10.61 -3.86 -3.39
CA GLY A 181 -11.30 -5.14 -3.30
C GLY A 181 -11.56 -5.56 -1.85
N LEU A 182 -10.54 -5.49 -0.99
CA LEU A 182 -10.67 -5.80 0.44
C LEU A 182 -11.70 -4.90 1.15
N LEU A 183 -11.71 -3.60 0.82
CA LEU A 183 -12.71 -2.66 1.35
C LEU A 183 -14.12 -2.98 0.85
N GLY A 184 -14.27 -3.36 -0.42
CA GLY A 184 -15.53 -3.81 -1.02
C GLY A 184 -16.07 -5.08 -0.36
N ASP A 185 -15.20 -6.04 -0.07
CA ASP A 185 -15.55 -7.27 0.65
C ASP A 185 -16.06 -6.98 2.07
N VAL A 186 -15.35 -6.14 2.84
CA VAL A 186 -15.75 -5.75 4.20
C VAL A 186 -17.10 -5.04 4.18
N THR A 187 -17.29 -4.12 3.23
CA THR A 187 -18.55 -3.39 3.07
C THR A 187 -19.71 -4.35 2.79
N SER A 188 -19.49 -5.33 1.91
CA SER A 188 -20.49 -6.34 1.56
C SER A 188 -20.84 -7.25 2.75
N ALA A 189 -19.83 -7.67 3.53
CA ALA A 189 -20.02 -8.52 4.71
C ALA A 189 -20.84 -7.80 5.80
N ILE A 190 -20.58 -6.51 6.04
CA ILE A 190 -21.34 -5.69 6.99
C ILE A 190 -22.79 -5.50 6.53
N GLN A 191 -23.01 -5.21 5.25
CA GLN A 191 -24.36 -5.03 4.70
C GLN A 191 -25.22 -6.29 4.76
N SER A 192 -24.60 -7.46 4.53
CA SER A 192 -25.30 -8.74 4.59
C SER A 192 -25.74 -9.14 6.00
N THR A 193 -25.09 -8.61 7.04
CA THR A 193 -25.32 -8.99 8.44
C THR A 193 -26.21 -8.01 9.19
N HIS A 194 -26.11 -6.71 8.91
CA HIS A 194 -26.80 -5.68 9.71
C HIS A 194 -28.08 -5.10 9.08
N GLY A 195 -28.46 -5.56 7.88
CA GLY A 195 -29.64 -5.06 7.16
C GLY A 195 -29.47 -3.61 6.71
N LYS A 196 -29.04 -3.42 5.46
CA LYS A 196 -28.97 -2.13 4.74
C LYS A 196 -28.48 -0.94 5.60
N LEU A 197 -27.34 -1.13 6.28
CA LEU A 197 -26.60 -0.02 6.89
C LEU A 197 -26.10 0.90 5.77
N SER A 198 -26.27 2.22 5.93
CA SER A 198 -25.89 3.22 4.92
C SER A 198 -24.41 3.11 4.58
N THR A 199 -24.15 2.91 3.30
CA THR A 199 -22.90 2.42 2.74
C THR A 199 -21.78 3.46 2.77
N PHE A 200 -20.53 3.04 3.03
CA PHE A 200 -19.31 3.85 2.86
C PHE A 200 -19.03 4.26 1.40
N SER A 201 -19.89 3.88 0.45
CA SER A 201 -19.76 4.21 -0.98
C SER A 201 -19.95 5.70 -1.28
N ASP A 202 -20.47 6.47 -0.32
CA ASP A 202 -20.65 7.92 -0.45
C ASP A 202 -19.38 8.72 -0.11
N ILE A 203 -18.28 8.05 0.28
CA ILE A 203 -16.98 8.71 0.42
C ILE A 203 -16.40 8.89 -1.00
N GLU A 204 -16.88 9.93 -1.68
CA GLU A 204 -16.28 10.43 -2.89
C GLU A 204 -14.88 10.97 -2.53
N PHE A 205 -13.84 10.17 -2.81
CA PHE A 205 -12.46 10.65 -2.84
C PHE A 205 -12.29 11.53 -4.08
N GLY A 206 -12.98 12.67 -4.10
CA GLY A 206 -12.94 13.62 -5.19
C GLY A 206 -11.57 14.24 -5.28
N VAL A 207 -10.90 14.04 -6.42
CA VAL A 207 -10.21 15.14 -7.11
C VAL A 207 -10.20 14.87 -8.63
N GLU A 208 -11.29 15.19 -9.32
CA GLU A 208 -11.19 15.68 -10.69
C GLU A 208 -10.74 17.15 -10.61
N LEU A 209 -9.45 17.40 -10.84
CA LEU A 209 -8.90 18.76 -10.83
C LEU A 209 -9.44 19.50 -12.05
N ASN A 210 -10.52 20.25 -11.88
CA ASN A 210 -10.77 21.42 -12.70
C ASN A 210 -10.07 22.62 -12.06
N ASP A 211 -9.30 23.37 -12.86
CA ASP A 211 -8.54 24.54 -12.44
C ASP A 211 -9.45 25.65 -11.89
N GLN A 212 -9.65 25.73 -10.58
CA GLN A 212 -9.84 27.00 -9.84
C GLN A 212 -9.82 26.79 -8.32
N ALA A 213 -9.11 27.68 -7.62
CA ALA A 213 -8.91 27.71 -6.17
C ALA A 213 -10.18 27.85 -5.30
N ALA A 214 -10.18 27.20 -4.13
CA ALA A 214 -10.73 27.59 -2.81
C ALA A 214 -10.87 26.31 -1.94
N SER A 215 -10.06 26.13 -0.90
CA SER A 215 -10.27 26.44 0.53
C SER A 215 -11.26 25.54 1.29
N ASP A 216 -10.73 24.94 2.36
CA ASP A 216 -11.35 24.71 3.68
C ASP A 216 -12.71 24.00 3.75
N ASP A 217 -12.68 22.69 4.01
CA ASP A 217 -13.31 22.07 5.20
C ASP A 217 -13.11 20.55 5.17
N LEU A 218 -12.31 20.03 6.09
CA LEU A 218 -12.15 18.58 6.32
C LEU A 218 -12.10 18.27 7.83
N GLU A 219 -12.77 19.09 8.67
CA GLU A 219 -12.89 18.86 10.11
C GLU A 219 -14.27 18.32 10.56
N GLU A 220 -15.24 18.11 9.69
CA GLU A 220 -16.61 17.72 10.10
C GLU A 220 -17.11 16.36 9.57
N ILE A 221 -16.32 15.28 9.66
CA ILE A 221 -16.86 13.93 9.35
C ILE A 221 -16.64 12.85 10.42
N VAL A 222 -15.77 13.03 11.42
CA VAL A 222 -15.64 11.99 12.47
C VAL A 222 -15.46 12.60 13.86
N GLY A 223 -16.59 12.76 14.55
CA GLY A 223 -16.60 13.08 15.97
C GLY A 223 -15.99 11.95 16.79
N PHE A 224 -14.69 12.02 17.08
CA PHE A 224 -14.07 11.25 18.16
C PHE A 224 -14.54 11.82 19.50
N SER A 225 -15.65 11.29 20.03
CA SER A 225 -16.00 11.53 21.43
C SER A 225 -15.34 10.49 22.33
N HIS A 226 -14.37 10.95 23.10
CA HIS A 226 -13.82 10.26 24.26
C HIS A 226 -14.90 10.20 25.35
N SER A 227 -15.53 9.04 25.55
CA SER A 227 -16.40 8.79 26.70
C SER A 227 -15.85 7.63 27.51
N GLN A 228 -15.25 7.96 28.66
CA GLN A 228 -14.98 7.00 29.74
C GLN A 228 -16.21 6.90 30.65
N ASN A 229 -16.51 5.67 31.08
CA ASN A 229 -17.43 5.24 32.15
C ASN A 229 -18.93 5.45 31.86
N THR A 230 -19.87 4.55 32.17
CA THR A 230 -19.98 3.45 33.15
C THR A 230 -21.08 2.47 32.73
N ASP A 231 -20.96 1.26 33.26
CA ASP A 231 -22.03 0.33 33.66
C ASP A 231 -22.68 -0.62 32.63
N CYS A 232 -22.97 -1.81 33.17
CA CYS A 232 -23.18 -3.07 32.48
C CYS A 232 -24.55 -3.22 31.83
N THR A 233 -24.62 -3.22 30.49
CA THR A 233 -25.66 -3.96 29.72
C THR A 233 -25.25 -4.34 28.28
N ASN A 234 -23.98 -4.28 27.86
CA ASN A 234 -23.69 -4.20 26.42
C ASN A 234 -22.69 -5.27 25.93
N THR A 235 -23.19 -6.39 25.41
CA THR A 235 -22.35 -7.40 24.71
C THR A 235 -22.54 -7.35 23.19
N GLU A 236 -23.70 -6.94 22.68
CA GLU A 236 -23.96 -6.79 21.24
C GLU A 236 -23.56 -5.40 20.71
N GLU A 237 -23.89 -4.31 21.42
CA GLU A 237 -23.52 -2.93 21.02
C GLU A 237 -22.00 -2.68 21.01
N LYS A 238 -21.25 -3.37 21.89
CA LYS A 238 -19.78 -3.24 21.93
C LYS A 238 -19.11 -3.95 20.76
N LYS A 239 -19.75 -4.98 20.21
CA LYS A 239 -19.17 -5.88 19.19
C LYS A 239 -19.40 -5.35 17.76
N SER A 240 -20.56 -4.74 17.49
CA SER A 240 -20.83 -4.00 16.25
C SER A 240 -19.95 -2.73 16.10
N SER A 241 -19.53 -2.15 17.23
CA SER A 241 -18.61 -1.00 17.29
C SER A 241 -17.23 -1.33 16.71
N ASP A 242 -16.68 -2.52 17.00
CA ASP A 242 -15.32 -2.88 16.56
C ASP A 242 -15.27 -3.15 15.05
N VAL A 243 -16.27 -3.84 14.49
CA VAL A 243 -16.40 -4.09 13.05
C VAL A 243 -16.55 -2.80 12.25
N THR A 244 -17.40 -1.90 12.72
CA THR A 244 -17.63 -0.60 12.08
C THR A 244 -16.38 0.28 12.17
N HIS A 245 -15.63 0.17 13.27
CA HIS A 245 -14.35 0.86 13.44
C HIS A 245 -13.31 0.40 12.42
N PHE A 246 -13.11 -0.91 12.23
CA PHE A 246 -12.18 -1.44 11.21
C PHE A 246 -12.57 -0.99 9.81
N ALA A 247 -13.85 -1.09 9.43
CA ALA A 247 -14.32 -0.69 8.11
C ALA A 247 -14.11 0.81 7.85
N SER A 248 -14.43 1.65 8.83
CA SER A 248 -14.23 3.11 8.75
C SER A 248 -12.74 3.44 8.60
N LEU A 249 -11.88 2.79 9.38
CA LEU A 249 -10.44 3.00 9.32
C LEU A 249 -9.84 2.54 7.98
N MET A 250 -10.27 1.39 7.45
CA MET A 250 -9.87 0.94 6.11
C MET A 250 -10.29 1.93 5.02
N ALA A 251 -11.50 2.48 5.09
CA ALA A 251 -11.98 3.47 4.13
C ALA A 251 -11.12 4.75 4.14
N ILE A 252 -10.79 5.25 5.34
CA ILE A 252 -9.92 6.43 5.51
C ILE A 252 -8.52 6.16 4.97
N LEU A 253 -7.90 5.03 5.36
CA LEU A 253 -6.57 4.65 4.92
C LEU A 253 -6.50 4.47 3.40
N TYR A 254 -7.50 3.80 2.81
CA TYR A 254 -7.60 3.63 1.36
C TYR A 254 -7.62 4.98 0.66
N GLY A 255 -8.43 5.90 1.16
CA GLY A 255 -8.50 7.27 0.69
C GLY A 255 -7.18 8.00 0.61
N MET A 256 -6.50 8.06 1.77
CA MET A 256 -5.20 8.70 1.92
C MET A 256 -4.19 8.13 0.92
N VAL A 257 -4.13 6.80 0.84
CA VAL A 257 -3.14 6.09 0.03
C VAL A 257 -3.46 6.13 -1.46
N LYS A 258 -4.75 6.16 -1.83
CA LYS A 258 -5.18 6.38 -3.22
C LYS A 258 -4.81 7.77 -3.71
N GLN A 259 -5.01 8.81 -2.89
CA GLN A 259 -4.63 10.18 -3.25
C GLN A 259 -3.11 10.33 -3.40
N ASP A 260 -2.33 9.72 -2.49
CA ASP A 260 -0.88 9.70 -2.60
C ASP A 260 -0.41 8.96 -3.88
N TYR A 261 -1.02 7.82 -4.20
CA TYR A 261 -0.78 7.12 -5.47
C TYR A 261 -1.09 8.00 -6.69
N LEU A 262 -2.23 8.68 -6.73
CA LEU A 262 -2.61 9.54 -7.86
C LEU A 262 -1.65 10.72 -8.04
N MET A 263 -1.17 11.30 -6.94
CA MET A 263 -0.12 12.31 -6.96
C MET A 263 1.17 11.75 -7.57
N GLN A 264 1.61 10.57 -7.12
CA GLN A 264 2.81 9.90 -7.67
C GLN A 264 2.65 9.60 -9.17
N GLU A 265 1.48 9.13 -9.61
CA GLU A 265 1.17 8.88 -11.02
C GLU A 265 1.27 10.15 -11.87
N LYS A 266 0.75 11.28 -11.36
CA LYS A 266 0.86 12.60 -12.02
C LYS A 266 2.32 13.05 -12.11
N ILE A 267 3.09 12.90 -11.03
CA ILE A 267 4.52 13.22 -11.02
C ILE A 267 5.24 12.41 -12.10
N VAL A 268 5.09 11.08 -12.11
CA VAL A 268 5.78 10.20 -13.07
C VAL A 268 5.36 10.52 -14.51
N SER A 269 4.10 10.86 -14.73
CA SER A 269 3.58 11.25 -16.05
C SER A 269 4.16 12.58 -16.54
N ALA A 270 4.44 13.53 -15.64
CA ALA A 270 5.03 14.82 -15.97
C ALA A 270 6.55 14.76 -16.24
N LEU A 271 7.23 13.65 -15.92
CA LEU A 271 8.68 13.54 -16.09
C LEU A 271 9.10 13.55 -17.57
N ASP A 272 9.73 14.64 -17.97
CA ASP A 272 10.32 14.86 -19.29
C ASP A 272 11.76 15.39 -19.18
N LEU A 273 12.53 15.29 -20.26
CA LEU A 273 13.83 15.95 -20.41
C LEU A 273 13.75 17.48 -20.35
N LYS A 274 12.56 18.07 -20.45
CA LYS A 274 12.30 19.53 -20.43
C LYS A 274 11.79 20.08 -19.10
N VAL A 275 11.41 19.24 -18.14
CA VAL A 275 10.88 19.69 -16.83
C VAL A 275 11.87 20.62 -16.13
N PRO A 276 11.56 21.88 -15.80
CA PRO A 276 12.48 22.78 -15.11
C PRO A 276 13.02 22.18 -13.80
N SER A 277 14.24 22.55 -13.42
CA SER A 277 14.89 22.05 -12.19
C SER A 277 14.09 22.35 -10.93
N GLU A 278 13.44 23.52 -10.88
CA GLU A 278 12.58 23.93 -9.75
C GLU A 278 11.32 23.06 -9.63
N GLU A 279 10.69 22.74 -10.77
CA GLU A 279 9.52 21.86 -10.82
C GLU A 279 9.91 20.42 -10.44
N LEU A 280 11.04 19.93 -10.94
CA LEU A 280 11.55 18.61 -10.59
C LEU A 280 11.92 18.48 -9.11
N GLN A 281 12.48 19.54 -8.52
CA GLN A 281 12.72 19.62 -7.08
C GLN A 281 11.39 19.56 -6.31
N SER A 282 10.38 20.29 -6.77
CA SER A 282 9.04 20.28 -6.16
C SER A 282 8.41 18.88 -6.21
N PHE A 283 8.59 18.15 -7.32
CA PHE A 283 8.16 16.75 -7.41
C PHE A 283 8.85 15.84 -6.39
N CYS A 284 10.17 16.00 -6.20
CA CYS A 284 10.92 15.24 -5.21
C CYS A 284 10.45 15.53 -3.78
N GLU A 285 10.13 16.79 -3.49
CA GLU A 285 9.60 17.22 -2.20
C GLU A 285 8.20 16.66 -1.94
N MET A 286 7.28 16.77 -2.89
CA MET A 286 5.93 16.19 -2.78
C MET A 286 5.99 14.68 -2.55
N TRP A 287 6.85 13.97 -3.28
CA TRP A 287 7.07 12.53 -3.09
C TRP A 287 7.57 12.19 -1.68
N SER A 288 8.43 13.05 -1.11
CA SER A 288 9.05 12.82 0.20
C SER A 288 8.12 13.19 1.36
N TRP A 289 7.33 14.25 1.20
CA TRP A 289 6.44 14.74 2.26
C TRP A 289 5.13 13.99 2.35
N ARG A 290 4.69 13.32 1.27
CA ARG A 290 3.44 12.56 1.21
C ARG A 290 2.26 13.32 1.81
N PRO A 291 1.87 14.47 1.22
CA PRO A 291 0.93 15.42 1.83
C PRO A 291 -0.48 14.85 2.09
N PHE A 292 -0.84 13.72 1.48
CA PHE A 292 -2.12 13.04 1.67
C PHE A 292 -2.10 11.99 2.78
N ILE A 293 -0.94 11.70 3.35
CA ILE A 293 -0.78 10.69 4.40
C ILE A 293 -0.74 11.38 5.76
N ASP A 294 -1.76 11.13 6.57
CA ASP A 294 -1.78 11.43 8.00
C ASP A 294 -1.06 10.31 8.78
N ASP A 295 0.12 10.64 9.32
CA ASP A 295 0.93 9.71 10.10
C ASP A 295 0.25 9.26 11.40
N ASP A 296 -0.59 10.09 12.04
CA ASP A 296 -1.26 9.75 13.29
C ASP A 296 -2.34 8.69 13.06
N ILE A 297 -3.08 8.80 11.94
CA ILE A 297 -4.06 7.78 11.53
C ILE A 297 -3.35 6.46 11.17
N MET A 298 -2.23 6.54 10.43
CA MET A 298 -1.41 5.36 10.13
C MET A 298 -0.92 4.67 11.39
N HIS A 299 -0.38 5.43 12.36
CA HIS A 299 0.08 4.88 13.64
C HIS A 299 -1.05 4.27 14.45
N GLN A 300 -2.26 4.86 14.43
CA GLN A 300 -3.42 4.27 15.08
C GLN A 300 -3.79 2.92 14.47
N ALA A 301 -3.81 2.81 13.14
CA ALA A 301 -4.08 1.55 12.45
C ALA A 301 -3.06 0.46 12.78
N TRP A 302 -1.77 0.80 12.81
CA TRP A 302 -0.73 -0.16 13.15
C TRP A 302 -0.80 -0.69 14.58
N LYS A 303 -1.31 0.09 15.54
CA LYS A 303 -1.52 -0.38 16.93
C LYS A 303 -2.58 -1.47 17.04
N LEU A 304 -3.45 -1.62 16.03
CA LEU A 304 -4.48 -2.65 15.99
C LEU A 304 -3.97 -3.98 15.43
N ILE A 305 -2.73 -4.02 14.91
CA ILE A 305 -2.06 -5.24 14.46
C ILE A 305 -1.19 -5.79 15.61
N PRO A 306 -1.47 -7.01 16.12
CA PRO A 306 -0.72 -7.64 17.21
C PRO A 306 0.73 -8.00 16.87
#